data_AF-A0A1A7KEY6-F1
#
_entry.id   AF-A0A1A7KEY6-F1
#
_cell.length_a   1.000
_cell.length_b   1.000
_cell.length_c   1.000
_cell.angle_alpha   90.00
_cell.angle_beta   90.00
_cell.angle_gamma   90.00
#
_symmetry.space_group_name_H-M   'P 1'
#
loop_
_entity.id
_entity.type
_entity.pdbx_description
1 polymer ?
#
loop_
_entity_poly.entity_id
_entity_poly.type
_entity_poly.pdbx_seq_one_letter_code
_entity_poly.pdbx_strand_id
1 'polypeptide(L)'
;MLEVKNILVENKINDPDVNYNANYNLATFYINRRDPVKALAYAEKTGDFIQKNTVDFSNIRYLDNLYNAYLLNNDYKNAALTFKKYDSIRDMLNIEEKAVNVERIKAQHEYELKKKLDTLKQEKRNLVYIVILVVFLLIVVICILYTINYRNKTEALNLEKKLIEAREKELEFDNHMKEKLLVYQSMEQQKVDSIFKSILEKVNALKIKYQHAEEISEIINEIKISVKPNTWEDFEYQFLHIHESFYKNLEQKHPNLTNYDKRLAAMLKLRLSTKEISNLLNVTPKTIENSRTRLRKKLELTNTKEDLSKYLDDF
;
A
#
# COMPACT_ATOMS: atom_id res chain seq x y z
N MET A 1 -70.28 -42.58 -49.80
CA MET A 1 -69.06 -42.30 -50.59
C MET A 1 -69.41 -41.16 -51.54
N LEU A 2 -69.22 -39.91 -51.10
CA LEU A 2 -69.06 -38.83 -52.08
C LEU A 2 -67.79 -39.17 -52.84
N GLU A 3 -67.90 -39.42 -54.15
CA GLU A 3 -66.72 -39.58 -54.98
C GLU A 3 -65.85 -38.34 -54.76
N VAL A 4 -64.60 -38.51 -54.33
CA VAL A 4 -63.62 -37.41 -54.20
C VAL A 4 -63.56 -36.58 -55.49
N LYS A 5 -63.88 -37.22 -56.63
CA LYS A 5 -64.13 -36.61 -57.93
C LYS A 5 -65.20 -35.50 -57.90
N ASN A 6 -66.34 -35.71 -57.24
CA ASN A 6 -67.40 -34.72 -57.12
C ASN A 6 -66.95 -33.52 -56.26
N ILE A 7 -66.18 -33.76 -55.19
CA ILE A 7 -65.68 -32.68 -54.32
C ILE A 7 -64.62 -31.83 -55.04
N LEU A 8 -63.72 -32.44 -55.82
CA LEU A 8 -62.69 -31.70 -56.57
C LEU A 8 -63.29 -30.91 -57.76
N VAL A 9 -64.28 -31.50 -58.43
CA VAL A 9 -64.99 -30.87 -59.57
C VAL A 9 -65.92 -29.75 -59.10
N GLU A 10 -66.67 -29.93 -58.01
CA GLU A 10 -67.54 -28.88 -57.43
C GLU A 10 -66.73 -27.66 -56.94
N ASN A 11 -65.52 -27.87 -56.44
CA ASN A 11 -64.70 -26.79 -55.85
C ASN A 11 -63.65 -26.17 -56.80
N LYS A 12 -63.62 -26.57 -58.09
CA LYS A 12 -62.66 -26.06 -59.10
C LYS A 12 -61.18 -26.10 -58.66
N ILE A 13 -60.78 -27.10 -57.87
CA ILE A 13 -59.40 -27.21 -57.37
C ILE A 13 -58.52 -27.83 -58.46
N ASN A 14 -57.78 -27.00 -59.18
CA ASN A 14 -56.85 -27.41 -60.24
C ASN A 14 -55.39 -27.43 -59.76
N ASP A 15 -55.15 -27.98 -58.58
CA ASP A 15 -53.81 -28.17 -58.02
C ASP A 15 -53.30 -29.58 -58.38
N PRO A 16 -52.18 -29.70 -59.14
CA PRO A 16 -51.59 -30.98 -59.50
C PRO A 16 -51.28 -31.88 -58.29
N ASP A 17 -50.84 -31.32 -57.16
CA ASP A 17 -50.46 -32.10 -55.97
C ASP A 17 -51.68 -32.66 -55.24
N VAL A 18 -52.76 -31.88 -55.16
CA VAL A 18 -54.03 -32.33 -54.57
C VAL A 18 -54.64 -33.43 -55.43
N ASN A 19 -54.63 -33.28 -56.75
CA ASN A 19 -55.14 -34.28 -57.69
C ASN A 19 -54.28 -35.55 -57.69
N TYR A 20 -52.96 -35.42 -57.61
CA TYR A 20 -52.04 -36.55 -57.41
C TYR A 20 -52.40 -37.36 -56.17
N ASN A 21 -52.48 -36.70 -55.01
CA ASN A 21 -52.74 -37.36 -53.73
C ASN A 21 -54.14 -38.01 -53.69
N ALA A 22 -55.14 -37.34 -54.25
CA ALA A 22 -56.50 -37.87 -54.34
C ALA A 22 -56.55 -39.17 -55.18
N ASN A 23 -55.97 -39.16 -56.39
CA ASN A 23 -55.95 -40.34 -57.25
C ASN A 23 -55.08 -41.46 -56.64
N TYR A 24 -53.94 -41.12 -56.03
CA TYR A 24 -53.07 -42.08 -55.34
C TYR A 24 -53.81 -42.81 -54.20
N ASN A 25 -54.52 -42.05 -53.35
CA ASN A 25 -55.26 -42.63 -52.23
C ASN A 25 -56.44 -43.49 -52.72
N LEU A 26 -57.13 -43.06 -53.79
CA LEU A 26 -58.19 -43.86 -54.42
C LEU A 26 -57.64 -45.16 -55.02
N ALA A 27 -56.51 -45.11 -55.74
CA ALA A 27 -55.84 -46.28 -56.26
C ALA A 27 -55.51 -47.27 -55.14
N THR A 28 -54.85 -46.78 -54.08
CA THR A 28 -54.51 -47.58 -52.89
C THR A 28 -55.74 -48.24 -52.25
N PHE A 29 -56.83 -47.48 -52.12
CA PHE A 29 -58.08 -47.97 -51.55
C PHE A 29 -58.70 -49.10 -52.39
N TYR A 30 -58.75 -48.95 -53.71
CA TYR A 30 -59.29 -49.97 -54.60
C TYR A 30 -58.38 -51.20 -54.73
N ILE A 31 -57.05 -51.02 -54.64
CA ILE A 31 -56.08 -52.11 -54.53
C ILE A 31 -56.37 -52.96 -53.29
N ASN A 32 -56.54 -52.32 -52.12
CA ASN A 32 -56.86 -53.01 -50.87
C ASN A 32 -58.23 -53.72 -50.91
N ARG A 33 -59.20 -53.16 -51.64
CA ARG A 33 -60.50 -53.79 -51.90
C ARG A 33 -60.48 -54.86 -52.98
N ARG A 34 -59.33 -55.09 -53.64
CA ARG A 34 -59.16 -56.02 -54.76
C ARG A 34 -60.13 -55.75 -55.92
N ASP A 35 -60.40 -54.48 -56.21
CA ASP A 35 -61.14 -54.05 -57.40
C ASP A 35 -60.13 -53.69 -58.51
N PRO A 36 -59.83 -54.61 -59.45
CA PRO A 36 -58.70 -54.44 -60.36
C PRO A 36 -58.91 -53.30 -61.37
N VAL A 37 -60.15 -53.09 -61.81
CA VAL A 37 -60.47 -52.09 -62.84
C VAL A 37 -60.30 -50.68 -62.27
N LYS A 38 -60.86 -50.43 -61.08
CA LYS A 38 -60.73 -49.10 -60.45
C LYS A 38 -59.33 -48.86 -59.92
N ALA A 39 -58.67 -49.87 -59.37
CA ALA A 39 -57.29 -49.78 -58.93
C ALA A 39 -56.38 -49.27 -60.07
N LEU A 40 -56.46 -49.90 -61.24
CA LEU A 40 -55.65 -49.53 -62.39
C LEU A 40 -56.03 -48.14 -62.92
N ALA A 41 -57.32 -47.85 -63.07
CA ALA A 41 -57.78 -46.57 -63.61
C ALA A 41 -57.34 -45.36 -62.75
N TYR A 42 -57.38 -45.47 -61.42
CA TYR A 42 -56.90 -44.41 -60.55
C TYR A 42 -55.38 -44.39 -60.46
N ALA A 43 -54.70 -45.54 -60.49
CA ALA A 43 -53.24 -45.60 -60.51
C ALA A 43 -52.66 -44.94 -61.77
N GLU A 44 -53.22 -45.18 -62.95
CA GLU A 44 -52.79 -44.54 -64.20
C GLU A 44 -53.00 -43.02 -64.18
N LYS A 45 -54.16 -42.56 -63.66
CA LYS A 45 -54.45 -41.12 -63.48
C LYS A 45 -53.47 -40.43 -62.55
N THR A 46 -52.95 -41.12 -61.54
CA THR A 46 -51.89 -40.57 -60.70
C THR A 46 -50.65 -40.19 -61.52
N GLY A 47 -50.36 -40.92 -62.61
CA GLY A 47 -49.25 -40.67 -63.51
C GLY A 47 -49.38 -39.41 -64.38
N ASP A 48 -50.60 -38.88 -64.55
CA ASP A 48 -50.83 -37.63 -65.31
C ASP A 48 -50.32 -36.39 -64.56
N PHE A 49 -50.16 -36.51 -63.24
CA PHE A 49 -49.71 -35.44 -62.34
C PHE A 49 -48.26 -35.60 -61.89
N ILE A 50 -47.52 -36.58 -62.43
CA ILE A 50 -46.10 -36.79 -62.13
C ILE A 50 -45.25 -36.48 -63.36
N GLN A 51 -44.13 -35.81 -63.12
CA GLN A 51 -43.08 -35.70 -64.12
C GLN A 51 -42.41 -37.06 -64.30
N LYS A 52 -42.62 -37.68 -65.47
CA LYS A 52 -42.10 -39.03 -65.76
C LYS A 52 -40.57 -39.06 -65.60
N ASN A 53 -40.07 -40.10 -64.93
CA ASN A 53 -38.65 -40.40 -64.71
C ASN A 53 -37.89 -39.43 -63.76
N THR A 54 -38.59 -38.68 -62.90
CA THR A 54 -37.92 -37.96 -61.80
C THR A 54 -37.50 -38.90 -60.68
N VAL A 55 -36.38 -38.60 -60.04
CA VAL A 55 -35.88 -39.33 -58.87
C VAL A 55 -36.45 -38.67 -57.62
N ASP A 56 -37.71 -38.98 -57.29
CA ASP A 56 -38.40 -38.43 -56.12
C ASP A 56 -39.34 -39.44 -55.46
N PHE A 57 -39.75 -39.14 -54.23
CA PHE A 57 -40.60 -40.03 -53.42
C PHE A 57 -42.02 -40.20 -54.00
N SER A 58 -42.52 -39.21 -54.74
CA SER A 58 -43.86 -39.27 -55.36
C SER A 58 -43.85 -40.28 -56.52
N ASN A 59 -42.81 -40.28 -57.35
CA ASN A 59 -42.66 -41.22 -58.45
C ASN A 59 -42.48 -42.67 -57.94
N ILE A 60 -41.73 -42.90 -56.85
CA ILE A 60 -41.66 -44.22 -56.19
C ILE A 60 -43.05 -44.68 -55.75
N ARG A 61 -43.77 -43.83 -55.04
CA ARG A 61 -45.11 -44.15 -54.51
C ARG A 61 -46.09 -44.47 -55.64
N TYR A 62 -46.07 -43.71 -56.72
CA TYR A 62 -46.87 -43.98 -57.91
C TYR A 62 -46.50 -45.31 -58.56
N LEU A 63 -45.21 -45.58 -58.79
CA LEU A 63 -44.77 -46.82 -59.43
C LEU A 63 -45.11 -48.05 -58.59
N ASP A 64 -45.05 -47.95 -57.27
CA ASP A 64 -45.53 -49.01 -56.35
C ASP A 64 -47.04 -49.26 -56.50
N ASN A 65 -47.85 -48.21 -56.47
CA ASN A 65 -49.30 -48.33 -56.66
C ASN A 65 -49.66 -48.89 -58.04
N LEU A 66 -48.99 -48.41 -59.08
CA LEU A 66 -49.20 -48.88 -60.45
C LEU A 66 -48.76 -50.33 -60.63
N TYR A 67 -47.64 -50.73 -60.03
CA TYR A 67 -47.19 -52.12 -60.00
C TYR A 67 -48.23 -53.03 -59.35
N ASN A 68 -48.72 -52.66 -58.16
CA ASN A 68 -49.73 -53.43 -57.43
C ASN A 68 -51.07 -53.49 -58.19
N ALA A 69 -51.46 -52.42 -58.89
CA ALA A 69 -52.64 -52.41 -59.74
C ALA A 69 -52.51 -53.33 -60.95
N TYR A 70 -51.35 -53.34 -61.63
CA TYR A 70 -51.07 -54.28 -62.72
C TYR A 70 -51.07 -55.74 -62.26
N LEU A 71 -50.51 -56.03 -61.08
CA LEU A 71 -50.56 -57.36 -60.48
C LEU A 71 -52.00 -57.82 -60.22
N LEU A 72 -52.84 -56.96 -59.64
CA LEU A 72 -54.26 -57.27 -59.40
C LEU A 72 -55.03 -57.54 -60.70
N ASN A 73 -54.64 -56.88 -61.79
CA ASN A 73 -55.25 -57.05 -63.10
C ASN A 73 -54.64 -58.22 -63.91
N ASN A 74 -53.74 -59.02 -63.31
CA ASN A 74 -52.99 -60.11 -63.95
C ASN A 74 -52.12 -59.67 -65.14
N ASP A 75 -51.75 -58.39 -65.24
CA ASP A 75 -50.86 -57.87 -66.26
C ASP A 75 -49.40 -57.95 -65.79
N TYR A 76 -48.87 -59.17 -65.79
CA TYR A 76 -47.53 -59.46 -65.30
C TYR A 76 -46.43 -58.76 -66.11
N LYS A 77 -46.68 -58.47 -67.40
CA LYS A 77 -45.71 -57.80 -68.26
C LYS A 77 -45.51 -56.35 -67.82
N ASN A 78 -46.60 -55.60 -67.67
CA ASN A 78 -46.50 -54.20 -67.24
C ASN A 78 -46.13 -54.09 -65.76
N ALA A 79 -46.54 -55.05 -64.92
CA ALA A 79 -46.06 -55.14 -63.54
C ALA A 79 -44.53 -55.28 -63.51
N ALA A 80 -43.95 -56.23 -64.26
CA ALA A 80 -42.49 -56.42 -64.28
C ALA A 80 -41.73 -55.18 -64.78
N LEU A 81 -42.23 -54.52 -65.82
CA LEU A 81 -41.64 -53.28 -66.35
C LEU A 81 -41.72 -52.12 -65.35
N THR A 82 -42.86 -51.98 -64.65
CA THR A 82 -43.07 -50.95 -63.64
C THR A 82 -42.20 -51.19 -62.43
N PHE A 83 -42.08 -52.44 -61.98
CA PHE A 83 -41.19 -52.83 -60.88
C PHE A 83 -39.72 -52.53 -61.22
N LYS A 84 -39.26 -52.82 -62.43
CA LYS A 84 -37.88 -52.48 -62.84
C LYS A 84 -37.59 -50.98 -62.74
N LYS A 85 -38.57 -50.13 -63.09
CA LYS A 85 -38.45 -48.68 -62.94
C LYS A 85 -38.45 -48.26 -61.47
N TYR A 86 -39.38 -48.81 -60.68
CA TYR A 86 -39.44 -48.58 -59.24
C TYR A 86 -38.11 -48.92 -58.56
N ASP A 87 -37.56 -50.10 -58.84
CA ASP A 87 -36.31 -50.60 -58.26
C ASP A 87 -35.13 -49.67 -58.59
N SER A 88 -35.03 -49.24 -59.86
CA SER A 88 -33.98 -48.31 -60.29
C SER A 88 -34.05 -46.94 -59.59
N ILE A 89 -35.25 -46.38 -59.42
CA ILE A 89 -35.43 -45.07 -58.78
C ILE A 89 -35.22 -45.19 -57.26
N ARG A 90 -35.68 -46.28 -56.65
CA ARG A 90 -35.45 -46.58 -55.23
C ARG A 90 -33.97 -46.69 -54.92
N ASP A 91 -33.21 -47.39 -55.75
CA ASP A 91 -31.78 -47.55 -55.54
C ASP A 91 -31.02 -46.21 -55.70
N MET A 92 -31.43 -45.35 -56.64
CA MET A 92 -30.89 -44.00 -56.78
C MET A 92 -31.21 -43.12 -55.56
N LEU A 93 -32.45 -43.12 -55.06
CA LEU A 93 -32.83 -42.35 -53.87
C LEU A 93 -32.11 -42.82 -52.60
N ASN A 94 -31.90 -44.12 -52.45
CA ASN A 94 -31.14 -44.67 -51.32
C ASN A 94 -29.67 -44.21 -51.31
N ILE A 95 -29.06 -43.97 -52.47
CA ILE A 95 -27.69 -43.45 -52.58
C ILE A 95 -27.65 -41.98 -52.14
N GLU A 96 -28.62 -41.18 -52.58
CA GLU A 96 -28.73 -39.76 -52.22
C GLU A 96 -29.00 -39.57 -50.72
N GLU A 97 -29.92 -40.36 -50.14
CA GLU A 97 -30.21 -40.31 -48.71
C GLU A 97 -28.97 -40.65 -47.85
N LYS A 98 -28.19 -41.66 -48.27
CA LYS A 98 -26.92 -42.00 -47.60
C LYS A 98 -25.91 -40.86 -47.69
N ALA A 99 -25.78 -40.21 -48.85
CA ALA A 99 -24.88 -39.07 -49.01
C ALA A 99 -25.27 -37.90 -48.10
N VAL A 100 -26.56 -37.53 -48.07
CA VAL A 100 -27.11 -36.48 -47.21
C VAL A 100 -26.91 -36.81 -45.72
N ASN A 101 -27.14 -38.06 -45.32
CA ASN A 101 -26.93 -38.49 -43.94
C ASN A 101 -25.46 -38.42 -43.51
N VAL A 102 -24.53 -38.78 -44.41
CA VAL A 102 -23.07 -38.63 -44.15
C VAL A 102 -22.70 -37.16 -43.98
N GLU A 103 -23.22 -36.27 -44.81
CA GLU A 103 -23.00 -34.82 -44.67
C GLU A 103 -23.58 -34.27 -43.37
N ARG A 104 -24.79 -34.70 -43.00
CA ARG A 104 -25.41 -34.31 -41.72
C ARG A 104 -24.57 -34.76 -40.52
N ILE A 105 -24.09 -36.00 -40.50
CA ILE A 105 -23.23 -36.52 -39.42
C ILE A 105 -21.92 -35.73 -39.34
N LYS A 106 -21.29 -35.42 -40.48
CA LYS A 106 -20.09 -34.58 -40.53
C LYS A 106 -20.35 -33.20 -39.95
N ALA A 107 -21.42 -32.53 -40.40
CA ALA A 107 -21.79 -31.20 -39.92
C ALA A 107 -22.08 -31.20 -38.40
N GLN A 108 -22.75 -32.24 -37.89
CA GLN A 108 -22.99 -32.40 -36.45
C GLN A 108 -21.68 -32.58 -35.67
N HIS A 109 -20.79 -33.44 -36.15
CA HIS A 109 -19.49 -33.68 -35.52
C HIS A 109 -18.60 -32.42 -35.52
N GLU A 110 -18.56 -31.68 -36.63
CA GLU A 110 -17.85 -30.40 -36.73
C GLU A 110 -18.42 -29.36 -35.77
N TYR A 111 -19.74 -29.29 -35.65
CA TYR A 111 -20.41 -28.43 -34.69
C TYR A 111 -20.03 -28.79 -33.24
N GLU A 112 -20.04 -30.08 -32.88
CA GLU A 112 -19.63 -30.53 -31.55
C GLU A 112 -18.16 -30.23 -31.26
N LEU A 113 -17.28 -30.43 -32.24
CA LEU A 113 -15.86 -30.12 -32.11
C LEU A 113 -15.64 -28.62 -31.89
N LYS A 114 -16.35 -27.78 -32.65
CA LYS A 114 -16.31 -26.33 -32.48
C LYS A 114 -16.79 -25.91 -31.09
N LYS A 115 -17.89 -26.50 -30.62
CA LYS A 115 -18.43 -26.23 -29.28
C LYS A 115 -17.42 -26.58 -28.18
N LYS A 116 -16.78 -27.76 -28.25
CA LYS A 116 -15.71 -28.17 -27.32
C LYS A 116 -14.52 -27.21 -27.36
N LEU A 117 -14.14 -26.77 -28.55
CA LEU A 117 -13.02 -25.84 -28.72
C LEU A 117 -13.33 -24.46 -28.13
N ASP A 118 -14.57 -23.99 -28.27
CA ASP A 118 -15.03 -22.74 -27.67
C ASP A 118 -15.10 -22.83 -26.14
N THR A 119 -15.56 -23.95 -25.58
CA THR A 119 -15.53 -24.16 -24.11
C THR A 119 -14.11 -24.21 -23.59
N LEU A 120 -13.19 -24.91 -24.26
CA LEU A 120 -11.76 -24.94 -23.89
C LEU A 120 -11.12 -23.56 -23.96
N LYS A 121 -11.44 -22.77 -24.99
CA LYS A 121 -10.97 -21.37 -25.09
C LYS A 121 -11.49 -20.53 -23.94
N GLN A 122 -12.74 -20.70 -23.55
CA GLN A 122 -13.33 -19.98 -22.42
C GLN A 122 -12.69 -20.37 -21.09
N GLU A 123 -12.46 -21.66 -20.85
CA GLU A 123 -11.73 -22.16 -19.67
C GLU A 123 -10.31 -21.58 -19.61
N LYS A 124 -9.59 -21.58 -20.74
CA LYS A 124 -8.25 -20.98 -20.82
C LYS A 124 -8.28 -19.49 -20.49
N ARG A 125 -9.27 -18.73 -20.98
CA ARG A 125 -9.43 -17.31 -20.63
C ARG A 125 -9.70 -17.11 -19.15
N ASN A 126 -10.56 -17.94 -18.56
CA ASN A 126 -10.86 -17.87 -17.13
C ASN A 126 -9.62 -18.17 -16.28
N LEU A 127 -8.81 -19.17 -16.66
CA LEU A 127 -7.53 -19.46 -16.01
C LEU A 127 -6.57 -18.27 -16.08
N VAL A 128 -6.46 -17.62 -17.24
CA VAL A 128 -5.62 -16.40 -17.39
C VAL A 128 -6.10 -15.29 -16.45
N TYR A 129 -7.42 -15.04 -16.34
CA TYR A 129 -7.94 -14.05 -15.41
C TYR A 129 -7.67 -14.40 -13.94
N ILE A 130 -7.78 -15.67 -13.56
CA ILE A 130 -7.44 -16.14 -12.21
C ILE A 130 -5.95 -15.89 -11.94
N VAL A 131 -5.06 -16.22 -12.87
CA VAL A 131 -3.61 -15.98 -12.70
C VAL A 131 -3.32 -14.48 -12.55
N ILE A 132 -3.93 -13.62 -13.37
CA ILE A 132 -3.78 -12.16 -13.26
C ILE A 132 -4.24 -11.67 -11.88
N LEU A 133 -5.38 -12.16 -11.39
CA LEU A 133 -5.91 -11.79 -10.09
C LEU A 133 -5.00 -12.23 -8.94
N VAL A 134 -4.42 -13.43 -9.02
CA VAL A 134 -3.46 -13.92 -8.02
C VAL A 134 -2.19 -13.05 -8.02
N VAL A 135 -1.64 -12.73 -9.19
CA VAL A 135 -0.46 -11.85 -9.30
C VAL A 135 -0.77 -10.45 -8.75
N PHE A 136 -1.95 -9.90 -9.05
CA PHE A 136 -2.38 -8.63 -8.50
C PHE A 136 -2.45 -8.65 -6.97
N LEU A 137 -3.03 -9.68 -6.37
CA LEU A 137 -3.08 -9.84 -4.91
C LEU A 137 -1.68 -9.95 -4.29
N LEU A 138 -0.75 -10.66 -4.94
CA LEU A 138 0.64 -10.76 -4.47
C LEU A 138 1.33 -9.38 -4.47
N ILE A 139 1.12 -8.57 -5.51
CA ILE A 139 1.66 -7.20 -5.58
C ILE A 139 1.09 -6.34 -4.45
N VAL A 140 -0.22 -6.43 -4.19
CA VAL A 140 -0.85 -5.69 -3.08
C VAL A 140 -0.24 -6.09 -1.74
N VAL A 141 -0.04 -7.39 -1.48
CA VAL A 141 0.61 -7.86 -0.25
C VAL A 141 2.04 -7.33 -0.12
N ILE A 142 2.82 -7.36 -1.20
CA ILE A 142 4.19 -6.81 -1.21
C ILE A 142 4.18 -5.31 -0.92
N CYS A 143 3.26 -4.55 -1.51
CA CYS A 143 3.11 -3.12 -1.24
C CYS A 143 2.75 -2.84 0.23
N ILE A 144 1.87 -3.65 0.83
CA ILE A 144 1.49 -3.52 2.25
C ILE A 144 2.71 -3.80 3.14
N LEU A 145 3.45 -4.89 2.88
CA LEU A 145 4.66 -5.22 3.63
C LEU A 145 5.75 -4.15 3.50
N TYR A 146 5.93 -3.61 2.29
CA TYR A 146 6.84 -2.49 2.05
C TYR A 146 6.44 -1.25 2.85
N THR A 147 5.14 -0.93 2.87
CA THR A 147 4.60 0.21 3.63
C THR A 147 4.82 0.03 5.14
N ILE A 148 4.56 -1.16 5.68
CA ILE A 148 4.79 -1.47 7.10
C ILE A 148 6.27 -1.32 7.45
N ASN A 149 7.16 -1.91 6.64
CA ASN A 149 8.60 -1.84 6.88
C ASN A 149 9.12 -0.39 6.81
N TYR A 150 8.63 0.39 5.84
CA TYR A 150 8.95 1.81 5.73
C TYR A 150 8.52 2.59 6.99
N ARG A 151 7.29 2.38 7.47
CA ARG A 151 6.79 3.02 8.70
C ARG A 151 7.62 2.63 9.92
N ASN A 152 7.89 1.33 10.11
CA ASN A 152 8.69 0.83 11.23
C ASN A 152 10.10 1.46 11.24
N LYS A 153 10.74 1.58 10.06
CA LYS A 153 12.06 2.21 9.95
C LYS A 153 12.03 3.70 10.30
N THR A 154 11.00 4.42 9.85
CA THR A 154 10.84 5.84 10.20
C THR A 154 10.56 6.06 11.67
N GLU A 155 9.76 5.19 12.30
CA GLU A 155 9.46 5.25 13.72
C GLU A 155 10.70 4.95 14.56
N ALA A 156 11.48 3.92 14.20
CA ALA A 156 12.75 3.60 14.84
C ALA A 156 13.73 4.78 14.81
N LEU A 157 13.89 5.43 13.64
CA LEU A 157 14.75 6.61 13.49
C LEU A 157 14.25 7.80 14.33
N ASN A 158 12.94 8.03 14.39
CA ASN A 158 12.38 9.09 15.22
C ASN A 158 12.56 8.80 16.71
N LEU A 159 12.45 7.54 17.13
CA LEU A 159 12.67 7.12 18.51
C LEU A 159 14.14 7.33 18.91
N GLU A 160 15.07 6.91 18.04
CA GLU A 160 16.51 7.09 18.23
C GLU A 160 16.87 8.56 18.37
N LYS A 161 16.35 9.43 17.51
CA LYS A 161 16.54 10.89 17.62
C LYS A 161 16.03 11.44 18.96
N LYS A 162 14.82 11.07 19.39
CA LYS A 162 14.28 11.50 20.68
C LYS A 162 15.13 11.02 21.85
N LEU A 163 15.72 9.82 21.75
CA LEU A 163 16.58 9.25 22.77
C LEU A 163 17.91 10.02 22.85
N ILE A 164 18.49 10.35 21.70
CA ILE A 164 19.70 11.20 21.62
C ILE A 164 19.42 12.59 22.21
N GLU A 165 18.34 13.26 21.81
CA GLU A 165 17.97 14.58 22.35
C GLU A 165 17.72 14.55 23.87
N ALA A 166 17.09 13.49 24.39
CA ALA A 166 16.89 13.33 25.83
C ALA A 166 18.22 13.15 26.56
N ARG A 167 19.13 12.34 26.01
CA ARG A 167 20.46 12.10 26.57
C ARG A 167 21.35 13.34 26.52
N GLU A 168 21.26 14.14 25.47
CA GLU A 168 21.96 15.43 25.38
C GLU A 168 21.49 16.38 26.48
N LYS A 169 20.17 16.52 26.68
CA LYS A 169 19.61 17.35 27.76
C LYS A 169 20.03 16.87 29.15
N GLU A 170 20.05 15.56 29.37
CA GLU A 170 20.51 14.97 30.63
C GLU A 170 22.00 15.29 30.86
N LEU A 171 22.83 15.14 29.83
CA LEU A 171 24.25 15.45 29.92
C LEU A 171 24.52 16.94 30.15
N GLU A 172 23.78 17.83 29.48
CA GLU A 172 23.84 19.28 29.70
C GLU A 172 23.47 19.64 31.14
N PHE A 173 22.39 19.04 31.66
CA PHE A 173 21.96 19.23 33.03
C PHE A 173 23.04 18.77 34.02
N ASP A 174 23.59 17.56 33.82
CA ASP A 174 24.64 17.00 34.68
C ASP A 174 25.92 17.85 34.66
N ASN A 175 26.33 18.32 33.48
CA ASN A 175 27.48 19.22 33.35
C ASN A 175 27.24 20.52 34.10
N HIS A 176 26.09 21.16 33.91
CA HIS A 176 25.73 22.38 34.61
C HIS A 176 25.62 22.19 36.14
N MET A 177 25.15 21.03 36.60
CA MET A 177 25.16 20.71 38.04
C MET A 177 26.58 20.54 38.58
N LYS A 178 27.48 19.87 37.84
CA LYS A 178 28.89 19.74 38.21
C LYS A 178 29.60 21.09 38.27
N GLU A 179 29.36 21.96 37.29
CA GLU A 179 29.88 23.33 37.30
C GLU A 179 29.46 24.08 38.57
N LYS A 180 28.17 24.03 38.92
CA LYS A 180 27.67 24.64 40.16
C LYS A 180 28.28 24.04 41.41
N LEU A 181 28.47 22.72 41.46
CA LEU A 181 29.09 22.05 42.60
C LEU A 181 30.53 22.51 42.81
N LEU A 182 31.32 22.61 41.73
CA LEU A 182 32.69 23.10 41.80
C LEU A 182 32.75 24.54 42.30
N VAL A 183 31.85 25.40 41.82
CA VAL A 183 31.73 26.78 42.29
C VAL A 183 31.38 26.82 43.78
N TYR A 184 30.44 25.99 44.23
CA TYR A 184 30.05 25.90 45.64
C TYR A 184 31.21 25.40 46.53
N GLN A 185 31.96 24.40 46.08
CA GLN A 185 33.16 23.94 46.80
C GLN A 185 34.20 25.05 46.93
N SER A 186 34.44 25.81 45.86
CA SER A 186 35.33 26.98 45.89
C SER A 186 34.81 28.08 46.82
N MET A 187 33.49 28.26 46.92
CA MET A 187 32.85 29.17 47.89
C MET A 187 33.07 28.75 49.35
N GLU A 188 32.91 27.45 49.64
CA GLU A 188 33.09 26.91 50.99
C GLU A 188 34.55 27.11 51.44
N GLN A 189 35.49 26.79 50.55
CA GLN A 189 36.91 27.00 50.81
C GLN A 189 37.23 28.47 51.09
N GLN A 190 36.63 29.41 50.34
CA GLN A 190 36.85 30.84 50.57
C GLN A 190 36.30 31.33 51.93
N LYS A 191 35.16 30.80 52.38
CA LYS A 191 34.65 31.12 53.72
C LYS A 191 35.61 30.67 54.80
N VAL A 192 36.11 29.44 54.70
CA VAL A 192 37.12 28.89 55.62
C VAL A 192 38.34 29.82 55.66
N ASP A 193 38.89 30.20 54.51
CA ASP A 193 40.03 31.13 54.43
C ASP A 193 39.75 32.49 55.09
N SER A 194 38.55 33.04 54.88
CA SER A 194 38.17 34.35 55.45
C SER A 194 38.06 34.32 56.97
N ILE A 195 37.55 33.22 57.52
CA ILE A 195 37.49 32.97 58.96
C ILE A 195 38.91 32.85 59.52
N PHE A 196 39.77 32.10 58.84
CA PHE A 196 41.19 31.99 59.21
C PHE A 196 41.91 33.33 59.23
N LYS A 197 41.72 34.18 58.20
CA LYS A 197 42.27 35.55 58.18
C LYS A 197 41.76 36.39 59.35
N SER A 198 40.46 36.35 59.64
CA SER A 198 39.88 37.08 60.78
C SER A 198 40.44 36.59 62.13
N ILE A 199 40.64 35.28 62.28
CA ILE A 199 41.28 34.70 63.47
C ILE A 199 42.73 35.18 63.56
N LEU A 200 43.50 35.10 62.48
CA LEU A 200 44.88 35.59 62.42
C LEU A 200 44.98 37.07 62.80
N GLU A 201 44.09 37.94 62.32
CA GLU A 201 44.07 39.36 62.68
C GLU A 201 43.81 39.56 64.18
N LYS A 202 42.81 38.85 64.73
CA LYS A 202 42.50 38.92 66.17
C LYS A 202 43.66 38.40 67.02
N VAL A 203 44.32 37.32 66.62
CA VAL A 203 45.48 36.74 67.31
C VAL A 203 46.70 37.67 67.21
N ASN A 204 46.95 38.29 66.06
CA ASN A 204 48.00 39.31 65.91
C ASN A 204 47.75 40.54 66.79
N ALA A 205 46.50 41.00 66.89
CA ALA A 205 46.14 42.11 67.79
C ALA A 205 46.37 41.76 69.27
N LEU A 206 46.16 40.50 69.65
CA LEU A 206 46.45 40.00 71.00
C LEU A 206 47.96 39.88 71.26
N LYS A 207 48.77 39.52 70.24
CA LYS A 207 50.25 39.48 70.32
C LYS A 207 50.86 40.80 70.80
N ILE A 208 50.29 41.93 70.37
CA ILE A 208 50.77 43.28 70.71
C ILE A 208 50.47 43.65 72.18
N LYS A 209 49.52 42.95 72.82
CA LYS A 209 48.95 43.34 74.12
C LYS A 209 49.43 42.46 75.29
N TYR A 210 50.07 41.31 75.04
CA TYR A 210 50.43 40.32 76.07
C TYR A 210 51.93 39.99 76.08
N GLN A 211 52.43 39.60 77.25
CA GLN A 211 53.85 39.36 77.55
C GLN A 211 54.41 38.05 76.93
N HIS A 212 53.56 37.20 76.34
CA HIS A 212 53.89 35.90 75.74
C HIS A 212 53.87 35.96 74.21
N ALA A 213 54.53 36.96 73.64
CA ALA A 213 54.48 37.22 72.19
C ALA A 213 55.11 36.12 71.32
N GLU A 214 55.97 35.28 71.90
CA GLU A 214 56.73 34.24 71.20
C GLU A 214 55.87 32.98 70.93
N GLU A 215 55.15 32.47 71.94
CA GLU A 215 54.16 31.37 71.81
C GLU A 215 53.01 31.75 70.87
N ILE A 216 52.54 33.02 70.94
CA ILE A 216 51.54 33.53 70.00
C ILE A 216 52.08 33.56 68.55
N SER A 217 53.39 33.77 68.39
CA SER A 217 54.04 33.78 67.08
C SER A 217 54.13 32.39 66.46
N GLU A 218 54.35 31.35 67.26
CA GLU A 218 54.33 29.96 66.81
C GLU A 218 52.93 29.56 66.31
N ILE A 219 51.88 29.86 67.09
CA ILE A 219 50.48 29.61 66.70
C ILE A 219 50.13 30.34 65.40
N ILE A 220 50.57 31.60 65.24
CA ILE A 220 50.36 32.36 63.99
C ILE A 220 51.07 31.69 62.82
N ASN A 221 52.29 31.19 63.01
CA ASN A 221 53.04 30.54 61.94
C ASN A 221 52.43 29.18 61.56
N GLU A 222 51.97 28.39 62.52
CA GLU A 222 51.27 27.13 62.26
C GLU A 222 49.98 27.36 61.46
N ILE A 223 49.19 28.37 61.85
CA ILE A 223 47.98 28.76 61.11
C ILE A 223 48.33 29.24 59.70
N LYS A 224 49.38 30.07 59.53
CA LYS A 224 49.82 30.54 58.21
C LYS A 224 50.30 29.41 57.29
N ILE A 225 50.93 28.36 57.82
CA ILE A 225 51.35 27.19 57.05
C ILE A 225 50.15 26.34 56.61
N SER A 226 49.08 26.30 57.43
CA SER A 226 47.86 25.53 57.15
C SER A 226 46.88 26.20 56.18
N VAL A 227 47.00 27.51 55.93
CA VAL A 227 46.10 28.28 55.06
C VAL A 227 46.78 28.51 53.71
N LYS A 228 46.24 27.92 52.64
CA LYS A 228 46.72 28.20 51.29
C LYS A 228 46.44 29.66 50.92
N PRO A 229 47.43 30.43 50.43
CA PRO A 229 47.20 31.77 49.93
C PRO A 229 46.60 31.65 48.51
N ASN A 230 45.44 32.27 48.32
CA ASN A 230 44.77 32.57 47.04
C ASN A 230 43.72 31.60 46.49
N THR A 231 42.58 31.60 47.17
CA THR A 231 41.28 31.06 46.75
C THR A 231 40.68 31.67 45.48
N TRP A 232 40.98 32.94 45.14
CA TRP A 232 40.45 33.52 43.90
C TRP A 232 41.20 33.04 42.65
N GLU A 233 42.51 32.84 42.73
CA GLU A 233 43.30 32.34 41.60
C GLU A 233 42.95 30.89 41.28
N ASP A 234 42.62 30.08 42.29
CA ASP A 234 42.10 28.73 42.12
C ASP A 234 40.70 28.72 41.45
N PHE A 235 39.79 29.61 41.88
CA PHE A 235 38.50 29.78 41.21
C PHE A 235 38.68 30.24 39.76
N GLU A 236 39.53 31.25 39.53
CA GLU A 236 39.77 31.81 38.21
C GLU A 236 40.41 30.76 37.29
N TYR A 237 41.34 29.94 37.80
CA TYR A 237 41.92 28.81 37.08
C TYR A 237 40.88 27.74 36.72
N GLN A 238 40.05 27.32 37.67
CA GLN A 238 38.99 26.33 37.42
C GLN A 238 37.94 26.87 36.43
N PHE A 239 37.54 28.12 36.58
CA PHE A 239 36.60 28.77 35.68
C PHE A 239 37.20 28.93 34.28
N LEU A 240 38.48 29.33 34.15
CA LEU A 240 39.16 29.44 32.86
C LEU A 240 39.27 28.07 32.18
N HIS A 241 39.50 27.01 32.95
CA HIS A 241 39.60 25.66 32.40
C HIS A 241 38.27 25.16 31.83
N ILE A 242 37.15 25.53 32.45
CA ILE A 242 35.80 25.16 32.00
C ILE A 242 35.30 26.11 30.89
N HIS A 243 35.66 27.39 30.95
CA HIS A 243 35.19 28.44 30.05
C HIS A 243 36.36 29.18 29.37
N GLU A 244 37.25 28.44 28.72
CA GLU A 244 38.50 28.97 28.15
C GLU A 244 38.27 30.12 27.15
N SER A 245 37.16 30.05 26.39
CA SER A 245 36.79 31.08 25.42
C SER A 245 36.16 32.33 26.02
N PHE A 246 35.54 32.25 27.21
CA PHE A 246 34.72 33.32 27.76
C PHE A 246 35.54 34.59 28.00
N TYR A 247 36.65 34.47 28.74
CA TYR A 247 37.50 35.61 29.06
C TYR A 247 38.12 36.22 27.80
N LYS A 248 38.54 35.38 26.86
CA LYS A 248 39.12 35.81 25.57
C LYS A 248 38.11 36.61 24.76
N ASN A 249 36.88 36.11 24.62
CA ASN A 249 35.82 36.76 23.86
C ASN A 249 35.34 38.05 24.56
N LEU A 250 35.22 38.01 25.89
CA LEU A 250 34.83 39.17 26.70
C LEU A 250 35.88 40.29 26.59
N GLU A 251 37.17 39.96 26.64
CA GLU A 251 38.27 40.91 26.54
C GLU A 251 38.45 41.46 25.12
N GLN A 252 38.20 40.64 24.09
CA GLN A 252 38.17 41.11 22.71
C GLN A 252 37.07 42.14 22.44
N LYS A 253 35.86 41.91 22.97
CA LYS A 253 34.71 42.80 22.72
C LYS A 253 34.67 43.99 23.68
N HIS A 254 35.16 43.81 24.91
CA HIS A 254 35.12 44.81 25.98
C HIS A 254 36.49 44.93 26.68
N PRO A 255 37.51 45.49 25.99
CA PRO A 255 38.89 45.56 26.51
C PRO A 255 39.05 46.48 27.72
N ASN A 256 38.09 47.38 27.97
CA ASN A 256 38.13 48.35 29.08
C ASN A 256 37.67 47.79 30.43
N LEU A 257 37.34 46.49 30.51
CA LEU A 257 36.91 45.85 31.75
C LEU A 257 38.08 45.64 32.70
N THR A 258 37.93 46.09 33.95
CA THR A 258 38.90 45.80 35.00
C THR A 258 38.83 44.33 35.40
N ASN A 259 39.88 43.81 36.03
CA ASN A 259 39.85 42.44 36.56
C ASN A 259 38.62 42.21 37.44
N TYR A 260 38.27 43.16 38.32
CA TYR A 260 37.06 43.05 39.13
C TYR A 260 35.77 42.90 38.30
N ASP A 261 35.65 43.65 37.19
CA ASP A 261 34.49 43.57 36.30
C ASP A 261 34.42 42.19 35.60
N LYS A 262 35.56 41.66 35.14
CA LYS A 262 35.64 40.34 34.50
C LYS A 262 35.24 39.22 35.47
N ARG A 263 35.71 39.32 36.73
CA ARG A 263 35.35 38.39 37.81
C ARG A 263 33.85 38.42 38.10
N LEU A 264 33.26 39.62 38.17
CA LEU A 264 31.81 39.77 38.33
C LEU A 264 31.05 39.17 37.14
N ALA A 265 31.53 39.37 35.91
CA ALA A 265 30.92 38.76 34.72
C ALA A 265 30.96 37.22 34.76
N ALA A 266 32.08 36.63 35.17
CA ALA A 266 32.21 35.18 35.35
C ALA A 266 31.19 34.63 36.39
N MET A 267 31.06 35.28 37.55
CA MET A 267 30.07 34.90 38.57
C MET A 267 28.62 35.02 38.07
N LEU A 268 28.34 36.02 37.22
CA LEU A 268 27.02 36.21 36.62
C LEU A 268 26.71 35.16 35.55
N LYS A 269 27.73 34.70 34.81
CA LYS A 269 27.63 33.60 33.83
C LYS A 269 27.33 32.26 34.51
N LEU A 270 27.88 32.03 35.70
CA LEU A 270 27.53 30.90 36.57
C LEU A 270 26.14 31.01 37.21
N ARG A 271 25.37 32.05 36.86
CA ARG A 271 24.03 32.34 37.39
C ARG A 271 23.97 32.44 38.91
N LEU A 272 25.03 32.95 39.53
CA LEU A 272 25.04 33.25 40.95
C LEU A 272 24.13 34.44 41.26
N SER A 273 23.33 34.30 42.30
CA SER A 273 22.47 35.38 42.80
C SER A 273 23.29 36.50 43.44
N THR A 274 22.73 37.71 43.47
CA THR A 274 23.36 38.87 44.14
C THR A 274 23.75 38.55 45.59
N LYS A 275 22.97 37.71 46.28
CA LYS A 275 23.21 37.29 47.66
C LYS A 275 24.40 36.32 47.77
N GLU A 276 24.54 35.39 46.82
CA GLU A 276 25.68 34.47 46.76
C GLU A 276 26.97 35.24 46.44
N ILE A 277 26.93 36.15 45.46
CA ILE A 277 28.07 37.00 45.09
C ILE A 277 28.47 37.94 46.23
N SER A 278 27.51 38.50 46.98
CA SER A 278 27.81 39.39 48.11
C SER A 278 28.53 38.65 49.23
N ASN A 279 28.10 37.41 49.50
CA ASN A 279 28.75 36.54 50.47
C ASN A 279 30.15 36.12 50.00
N LEU A 280 30.34 35.87 48.70
CA LEU A 280 31.63 35.51 48.12
C LEU A 280 32.67 36.64 48.27
N LEU A 281 32.26 37.87 47.98
CA LEU A 281 33.16 39.02 47.99
C LEU A 281 33.27 39.70 49.36
N ASN A 282 32.60 39.19 50.40
CA ASN A 282 32.50 39.81 51.72
C ASN A 282 32.10 41.29 51.66
N VAL A 283 31.09 41.60 50.83
CA VAL A 283 30.53 42.95 50.69
C VAL A 283 29.02 42.91 50.83
N THR A 284 28.40 44.06 51.00
CA THR A 284 26.93 44.13 51.08
C THR A 284 26.29 43.79 49.72
N PRO A 285 25.07 43.22 49.69
CA PRO A 285 24.30 43.03 48.45
C PRO A 285 24.18 44.32 47.63
N LYS A 286 24.07 45.47 48.31
CA LYS A 286 24.04 46.80 47.68
C LYS A 286 25.31 47.11 46.88
N THR A 287 26.48 46.70 47.39
CA THR A 287 27.76 46.83 46.68
C THR A 287 27.77 46.03 45.38
N ILE A 288 27.16 44.84 45.38
CA ILE A 288 27.05 44.01 44.17
C ILE A 288 26.06 44.59 43.17
N GLU A 289 24.90 45.09 43.60
CA GLU A 289 23.95 45.80 42.72
C GLU A 289 24.61 46.99 42.01
N ASN A 290 25.35 47.80 42.76
CA ASN A 290 26.08 48.93 42.21
C ASN A 290 27.14 48.46 41.20
N SER A 291 27.84 47.38 41.51
CA SER A 291 28.84 46.78 40.62
C SER A 291 28.22 46.21 39.34
N ARG A 292 27.06 45.54 39.42
CA ARG A 292 26.27 45.09 38.26
C ARG A 292 25.82 46.26 37.39
N THR A 293 25.38 47.36 38.01
CA THR A 293 24.98 48.58 37.29
C THR A 293 26.18 49.20 36.56
N ARG A 294 27.36 49.27 37.21
CA ARG A 294 28.59 49.75 36.56
C ARG A 294 29.03 48.83 35.42
N LEU A 295 29.01 47.52 35.63
CA LEU A 295 29.32 46.53 34.60
C LEU A 295 28.38 46.69 33.40
N ARG A 296 27.07 46.83 33.64
CA ARG A 296 26.07 47.07 32.59
C ARG A 296 26.39 48.32 31.76
N LYS A 297 26.84 49.41 32.40
CA LYS A 297 27.29 50.63 31.69
C LYS A 297 28.53 50.39 30.85
N LYS A 298 29.53 49.66 31.39
CA LYS A 298 30.77 49.33 30.68
C LYS A 298 30.56 48.38 29.50
N LEU A 299 29.52 47.53 29.56
CA LEU A 299 29.10 46.66 28.46
C LEU A 299 28.12 47.35 27.49
N GLU A 300 27.84 48.65 27.68
CA GLU A 300 26.96 49.47 26.83
C GLU A 300 25.48 49.02 26.80
N LEU A 301 25.03 48.31 27.84
CA LEU A 301 23.67 47.75 27.96
C LEU A 301 22.68 48.67 28.69
N THR A 302 23.05 49.92 28.97
CA THR A 302 22.26 50.82 29.84
C THR A 302 20.86 51.10 29.29
N ASN A 303 20.69 51.11 27.96
CA ASN A 303 19.43 51.46 27.29
C ASN A 303 18.72 50.25 26.68
N THR A 304 19.23 49.04 26.88
CA THR A 304 18.59 47.81 26.38
C THR A 304 17.73 47.18 27.46
N LYS A 305 16.68 46.44 27.04
CA LYS A 305 15.90 45.57 27.95
C LYS A 305 16.57 44.21 28.18
N GLU A 306 17.77 44.03 27.65
CA GLU A 306 18.49 42.76 27.67
C GLU A 306 18.97 42.42 29.08
N ASP A 307 18.77 41.17 29.49
CA ASP A 307 19.26 40.71 30.79
C ASP A 307 20.79 40.57 30.77
N LEU A 308 21.42 41.03 31.84
CA LEU A 308 22.88 41.08 31.94
C LEU A 308 23.50 39.68 31.92
N SER A 309 22.85 38.69 32.55
CA SER A 309 23.34 37.30 32.54
C SER A 309 23.14 36.68 31.17
N LYS A 310 22.00 36.92 30.52
CA LYS A 310 21.73 36.45 29.16
C LYS A 310 22.76 36.98 28.14
N TYR A 311 23.13 38.25 28.22
CA TYR A 311 24.17 38.83 27.34
C TYR A 311 25.54 38.16 27.51
N LEU A 312 25.87 37.73 28.74
CA LEU A 312 27.14 37.07 29.05
C LEU A 312 27.14 35.57 28.66
N ASP A 313 25.98 34.97 28.42
CA ASP A 313 25.87 33.59 27.91
C ASP A 313 26.45 33.51 26.48
N ASP A 314 26.39 34.59 25.70
CA ASP A 314 26.82 34.66 24.28
C ASP A 314 28.35 34.71 24.05
N PHE A 315 29.17 34.66 25.12
CA PHE A 315 30.63 34.75 25.07
C PHE A 315 31.33 33.42 25.39
#